data_AF-A0A5C4UZ02-F1
#
_entry.id   AF-A0A5C4UZ02-F1
#
_cell.length_a   1.000
_cell.length_b   1.000
_cell.length_c   1.000
_cell.angle_alpha   90.00
_cell.angle_beta   90.00
_cell.angle_gamma   90.00
#
_symmetry.space_group_name_H-M   'P 1'
#
loop_
_entity.id
_entity.type
_entity.pdbx_description
1 polymer ?
#
loop_
_entity_poly.entity_id
_entity_poly.type
_entity_poly.pdbx_seq_one_letter_code
_entity_poly.pdbx_strand_id
1 'polypeptide(L)'
;MNANLNVDELLAPLPAQTDDDNAWVNGWCWLWCGWRYTSVLWIGAVGTFGAQAPLFACGDCLNRLHAMVWDYAEAQHELPTDACGRVVPLYRRSADGLRSGAVRYRRGGRHRRARSPLGERFLRAVTEGATIDG
;
A
#
# COMPACT_ATOMS: atom_id res chain seq x y z
N MET A 1 5.91 9.75 -38.11
CA MET A 1 4.83 9.53 -37.12
C MET A 1 5.53 9.26 -35.80
N ASN A 2 5.80 10.33 -35.04
CA ASN A 2 6.71 10.30 -33.91
C ASN A 2 5.93 10.03 -32.62
N ALA A 3 6.36 9.01 -31.90
CA ALA A 3 5.91 8.65 -30.58
C ALA A 3 6.35 9.73 -29.57
N ASN A 4 5.39 10.52 -29.08
CA ASN A 4 5.51 11.22 -27.80
C ASN A 4 4.50 10.56 -26.85
N LEU A 5 4.88 9.41 -26.29
CA LEU A 5 4.19 8.89 -25.11
C LEU A 5 4.67 9.73 -23.93
N ASN A 6 3.77 10.55 -23.40
CA ASN A 6 4.00 11.43 -22.26
C ASN A 6 4.63 10.65 -21.10
N VAL A 7 5.77 11.14 -20.63
CA VAL A 7 6.49 10.58 -19.48
C VAL A 7 5.65 10.67 -18.19
N ASP A 8 4.62 11.52 -18.18
CA ASP A 8 3.65 11.68 -17.09
C ASP A 8 2.69 10.48 -16.92
N GLU A 9 2.46 9.65 -17.94
CA GLU A 9 1.44 8.57 -17.87
C GLU A 9 1.93 7.31 -17.13
N LEU A 10 3.20 7.29 -16.69
CA LEU A 10 3.80 6.16 -15.97
C LEU A 10 4.12 6.46 -14.50
N LEU A 11 3.83 7.68 -14.02
CA LEU A 11 4.01 8.07 -12.63
C LEU A 11 2.68 7.94 -11.89
N ALA A 12 2.73 7.37 -10.68
CA ALA A 12 1.60 7.40 -9.77
C ALA A 12 1.15 8.87 -9.59
N PRO A 13 -0.17 9.17 -9.64
CA PRO A 13 -0.67 10.51 -9.39
C PRO A 13 -0.18 11.00 -8.04
N LEU A 14 0.10 12.29 -7.90
CA LEU A 14 0.49 12.84 -6.61
C LEU A 14 -0.65 12.65 -5.58
N PRO A 15 -0.32 12.38 -4.31
CA PRO A 15 -1.31 12.44 -3.24
C PRO A 15 -1.85 13.86 -3.07
N ALA A 16 -2.99 13.98 -2.38
CA ALA A 16 -3.54 15.28 -2.00
C ALA A 16 -2.49 16.15 -1.27
N GLN A 17 -2.40 17.41 -1.68
CA GLN A 17 -1.50 18.43 -1.16
C GLN A 17 -2.28 19.48 -0.37
N THR A 18 -1.67 20.14 0.60
CA THR A 18 -2.38 21.11 1.46
C THR A 18 -2.86 22.38 0.76
N ASP A 19 -2.39 22.62 -0.46
CA ASP A 19 -2.69 23.75 -1.32
C ASP A 19 -3.54 23.36 -2.56
N ASP A 20 -4.11 22.15 -2.55
CA ASP A 20 -5.04 21.71 -3.59
C ASP A 20 -6.50 22.07 -3.28
N ASP A 21 -7.40 21.76 -4.21
CA ASP A 21 -8.84 22.02 -4.09
C ASP A 21 -9.55 21.08 -3.09
N ASN A 22 -8.83 20.26 -2.32
CA ASN A 22 -9.46 19.40 -1.32
C ASN A 22 -9.90 20.20 -0.09
N ALA A 23 -10.95 19.71 0.57
CA ALA A 23 -11.52 20.33 1.77
C ALA A 23 -10.68 20.03 3.03
N TRP A 24 -9.49 20.61 3.11
CA TRP A 24 -8.62 20.55 4.28
C TRP A 24 -9.21 21.32 5.47
N VAL A 25 -9.07 20.77 6.67
CA VAL A 25 -9.56 21.38 7.92
C VAL A 25 -8.46 21.37 8.99
N ASN A 26 -8.50 22.30 9.95
CA ASN A 26 -7.60 22.25 11.10
C ASN A 26 -8.08 21.19 12.10
N GLY A 27 -7.21 20.24 12.43
CA GLY A 27 -7.56 19.14 13.32
C GLY A 27 -6.37 18.29 13.73
N TRP A 28 -6.63 17.26 14.51
CA TRP A 28 -5.63 16.28 14.91
C TRP A 28 -5.43 15.24 13.80
N CYS A 29 -4.19 15.02 13.36
CA CYS A 29 -3.85 13.92 12.44
C CYS A 29 -3.81 12.60 13.22
N TRP A 30 -4.50 11.57 12.73
CA TRP A 30 -4.63 10.29 13.47
C TRP A 30 -3.53 9.28 13.15
N LEU A 31 -2.63 9.63 12.21
CA LEU A 31 -1.58 8.76 11.73
C LEU A 31 -0.25 8.98 12.47
N TRP A 32 0.86 8.58 11.85
CA TRP A 32 2.16 8.38 12.51
C TRP A 32 2.93 9.66 12.87
N CYS A 33 2.34 10.85 12.74
CA CYS A 33 2.99 12.10 13.14
C CYS A 33 2.83 12.43 14.64
N GLY A 34 2.27 11.50 15.43
CA GLY A 34 2.13 11.65 16.87
C GLY A 34 0.97 12.57 17.28
N TRP A 35 -0.16 12.48 16.58
CA TRP A 35 -1.34 13.32 16.86
C TRP A 35 -1.03 14.81 16.81
N ARG A 36 -0.37 15.29 15.74
CA ARG A 36 -0.12 16.72 15.57
C ARG A 36 -1.43 17.44 15.20
N TYR A 37 -1.68 18.61 15.80
CA TYR A 37 -2.73 19.53 15.35
C TYR A 37 -2.23 20.35 14.16
N THR A 38 -2.86 20.22 13.00
CA THR A 38 -2.40 20.79 11.72
C THR A 38 -3.54 20.78 10.70
N SER A 39 -3.30 21.29 9.49
CA SER A 39 -4.18 21.04 8.34
C SER A 39 -4.25 19.54 8.04
N VAL A 40 -5.46 18.98 8.05
CA VAL A 40 -5.75 17.55 7.83
C VAL A 40 -6.88 17.37 6.81
N LEU A 41 -6.82 16.26 6.07
CA LEU A 41 -7.82 15.84 5.11
C LEU A 41 -8.56 14.60 5.63
N TRP A 42 -9.86 14.53 5.36
CA TRP A 42 -10.66 13.33 5.60
C TRP A 42 -10.29 12.24 4.57
N ILE A 43 -9.90 11.06 5.06
CA ILE A 43 -9.42 9.96 4.19
C ILE A 43 -10.31 8.71 4.23
N GLY A 44 -11.42 8.76 4.95
CA GLY A 44 -12.39 7.66 5.06
C GLY A 44 -13.00 7.52 6.45
N ALA A 45 -13.76 6.45 6.65
CA ALA A 45 -14.35 6.11 7.95
C ALA A 45 -13.60 4.93 8.59
N VAL A 46 -13.43 4.97 9.90
CA VAL A 46 -12.90 3.87 10.71
C VAL A 46 -13.96 3.43 11.71
N GLY A 47 -14.04 2.12 11.96
CA GLY A 47 -14.98 1.52 12.90
C GLY A 47 -14.30 0.54 13.84
N THR A 48 -14.81 0.47 15.07
CA THR A 48 -14.51 -0.57 16.06
C THR A 48 -15.82 -1.03 16.70
N PHE A 49 -15.76 -2.04 17.58
CA PHE A 49 -16.95 -2.50 18.27
C PHE A 49 -17.61 -1.36 19.06
N GLY A 50 -18.80 -0.96 18.63
CA GLY A 50 -19.60 0.09 19.26
C GLY A 50 -19.24 1.55 18.90
N ALA A 51 -18.30 1.81 17.99
CA ALA A 51 -17.95 3.18 17.60
C ALA A 51 -17.51 3.30 16.13
N GLN A 52 -17.83 4.44 15.52
CA GLN A 52 -17.43 4.80 14.16
C GLN A 52 -17.03 6.27 14.12
N ALA A 53 -15.98 6.59 13.37
CA ALA A 53 -15.45 7.95 13.29
C ALA A 53 -14.81 8.24 11.93
N PRO A 54 -14.76 9.52 11.49
CA PRO A 54 -13.94 9.92 10.36
C PRO A 54 -12.45 9.75 10.69
N LEU A 55 -11.65 9.35 9.70
CA LEU A 55 -10.20 9.25 9.80
C LEU A 55 -9.57 10.45 9.08
N PHE A 56 -8.71 11.19 9.80
CA PHE A 56 -8.06 12.40 9.29
C PHE A 56 -6.54 12.25 9.24
N ALA A 57 -5.91 12.79 8.19
CA ALA A 57 -4.46 12.73 7.97
C ALA A 57 -3.88 14.06 7.49
N CYS A 58 -2.68 14.41 7.95
CA CYS A 58 -1.92 15.55 7.41
C CYS A 58 -1.18 15.17 6.11
N GLY A 59 -0.73 16.18 5.34
CA GLY A 59 0.00 15.99 4.08
C GLY A 59 1.18 15.02 4.15
N ASP A 60 2.06 15.16 5.16
CA ASP A 60 3.22 14.27 5.32
C ASP A 60 2.80 12.80 5.52
N CYS A 61 1.75 12.57 6.32
CA CYS A 61 1.23 11.23 6.55
C CYS A 61 0.47 10.69 5.34
N LEU A 62 -0.19 11.56 4.56
CA LEU A 62 -0.82 11.19 3.29
C LEU A 62 0.22 10.78 2.24
N ASN A 63 1.33 11.49 2.13
CA ASN A 63 2.45 11.12 1.25
C ASN A 63 2.94 9.69 1.57
N ARG A 64 3.14 9.40 2.86
CA ARG A 64 3.54 8.06 3.30
C ARG A 64 2.46 7.02 3.03
N LEU A 65 1.20 7.31 3.31
CA LEU A 65 0.08 6.41 3.06
C LEU A 65 -0.06 6.09 1.57
N HIS A 66 0.06 7.11 0.72
CA HIS A 66 -0.02 6.98 -0.73
C HIS A 66 1.08 6.05 -1.29
N ALA A 67 2.32 6.20 -0.84
CA ALA A 67 3.41 5.29 -1.20
C ALA A 67 3.08 3.83 -0.84
N MET A 68 2.54 3.58 0.34
CA MET A 68 2.13 2.24 0.77
C MET A 68 0.97 1.68 -0.06
N VAL A 69 -0.01 2.52 -0.42
CA VAL A 69 -1.15 2.12 -1.25
C VAL A 69 -0.69 1.71 -2.65
N TRP A 70 0.24 2.45 -3.26
CA TRP A 70 0.79 2.08 -4.56
C TRP A 70 1.64 0.81 -4.51
N ASP A 71 2.47 0.66 -3.47
CA ASP A 71 3.23 -0.57 -3.27
C ASP A 71 2.28 -1.79 -3.11
N TYR A 72 1.16 -1.62 -2.39
CA TYR A 72 0.14 -2.66 -2.29
C TYR A 72 -0.53 -2.97 -3.64
N ALA A 73 -0.98 -1.94 -4.36
CA ALA A 73 -1.66 -2.10 -5.64
C ALA A 73 -0.77 -2.82 -6.67
N GLU A 74 0.50 -2.44 -6.78
CA GLU A 74 1.45 -3.12 -7.65
C GLU A 74 1.68 -4.58 -7.22
N ALA A 75 1.87 -4.83 -5.92
CA ALA A 75 2.04 -6.18 -5.41
C ALA A 75 0.80 -7.09 -5.63
N GLN A 76 -0.42 -6.53 -5.66
CA GLN A 76 -1.64 -7.28 -6.00
C GLN A 76 -1.66 -7.74 -7.47
N HIS A 77 -1.08 -6.96 -8.38
CA HIS A 77 -0.98 -7.35 -9.79
C HIS A 77 0.10 -8.41 -10.04
N GLU A 78 1.08 -8.51 -9.14
CA GLU A 78 2.21 -9.43 -9.22
C GLU A 78 2.08 -10.65 -8.28
N LEU A 79 0.87 -10.93 -7.78
CA LEU A 79 0.64 -12.02 -6.84
C LEU A 79 1.16 -13.36 -7.39
N PRO A 80 1.94 -14.10 -6.60
CA PRO A 80 2.47 -15.36 -7.05
C PRO A 80 1.43 -16.48 -6.92
N THR A 81 1.70 -17.61 -7.57
CA THR A 81 0.87 -18.82 -7.48
C THR A 81 1.60 -19.95 -6.77
N ASP A 82 0.88 -20.74 -5.98
CA ASP A 82 1.41 -21.94 -5.35
C ASP A 82 1.64 -23.08 -6.39
N ALA A 83 2.21 -24.19 -5.92
CA ALA A 83 2.45 -25.37 -6.76
C ALA A 83 1.16 -25.96 -7.38
N CYS A 84 0.00 -25.70 -6.79
CA CYS A 84 -1.32 -26.11 -7.28
C CYS A 84 -1.94 -25.10 -8.25
N GLY A 85 -1.24 -24.00 -8.57
CA GLY A 85 -1.71 -22.94 -9.45
C GLY A 85 -2.67 -21.94 -8.79
N ARG A 86 -2.79 -21.95 -7.45
CA ARG A 86 -3.67 -21.01 -6.72
C ARG A 86 -2.92 -19.73 -6.39
N VAL A 87 -3.58 -18.59 -6.55
CA VAL A 87 -3.03 -17.28 -6.16
C VAL A 87 -2.80 -17.24 -4.65
N VAL A 88 -1.61 -16.81 -4.25
CA VAL A 88 -1.25 -16.63 -2.84
C VAL A 88 -1.50 -15.16 -2.47
N PRO A 89 -2.51 -14.84 -1.64
CA PRO A 89 -2.83 -13.45 -1.33
C PRO A 89 -1.78 -12.83 -0.38
N LEU A 90 -1.57 -11.51 -0.49
CA LEU A 90 -0.69 -10.74 0.42
C LEU A 90 -1.19 -10.80 1.88
N TYR A 91 -2.51 -10.75 2.06
CA TYR A 91 -3.15 -10.89 3.36
C TYR A 91 -3.85 -12.24 3.43
N ARG A 92 -3.52 -13.03 4.45
CA ARG A 92 -4.17 -14.31 4.73
C ARG A 92 -5.06 -14.18 5.97
N ARG A 93 -6.09 -15.02 6.03
CA ARG A 93 -6.87 -15.14 7.26
C ARG A 93 -5.99 -15.81 8.31
N SER A 94 -6.02 -15.32 9.55
CA SER A 94 -5.23 -15.92 10.64
C SER A 94 -5.55 -17.41 10.86
N ALA A 95 -6.77 -17.84 10.56
CA ALA A 95 -7.20 -19.23 10.66
C ALA A 95 -6.58 -20.16 9.61
N ASP A 96 -6.05 -19.63 8.49
CA ASP A 96 -5.51 -20.44 7.39
C ASP A 96 -4.11 -21.00 7.69
N GLY A 97 -3.50 -20.59 8.81
CA GLY A 97 -2.14 -20.94 9.20
C GLY A 97 -1.07 -20.39 8.25
N LEU A 98 0.20 -20.53 8.64
CA LEU A 98 1.31 -20.31 7.69
C LEU A 98 1.42 -21.54 6.80
N ARG A 99 0.88 -21.46 5.58
CA ARG A 99 1.20 -22.45 4.55
C ARG A 99 2.67 -22.34 4.14
N SER A 100 3.44 -23.37 4.49
CA SER A 100 4.75 -23.66 3.90
C SER A 100 4.53 -24.45 2.60
N GLY A 101 4.67 -23.78 1.47
CA GLY A 101 4.61 -24.43 0.16
C GLY A 101 5.51 -23.66 -0.80
N ALA A 102 6.19 -24.36 -1.70
CA ALA A 102 7.02 -23.73 -2.72
C ALA A 102 6.14 -22.82 -3.60
N VAL A 103 6.33 -21.51 -3.45
CA VAL A 103 5.65 -20.49 -4.25
C VAL A 103 6.38 -20.39 -5.59
N ARG A 104 5.64 -20.44 -6.70
CA ARG A 104 6.21 -20.29 -8.05
C ARG A 104 6.05 -18.85 -8.50
N TYR A 105 7.17 -18.17 -8.62
CA TYR A 105 7.23 -16.81 -9.15
C TYR A 105 7.23 -16.83 -10.67
N ARG A 106 6.44 -15.95 -11.29
CA ARG A 106 6.61 -15.63 -12.72
C ARG A 106 7.87 -14.77 -12.83
N ARG A 107 9.01 -15.41 -13.13
CA ARG A 107 10.30 -14.76 -13.37
C ARG A 107 10.14 -13.78 -14.55
N GLY A 108 9.92 -12.49 -14.26
CA GLY A 108 9.64 -11.49 -15.28
C GLY A 108 8.88 -10.23 -14.82
N GLY A 109 8.33 -10.20 -13.60
CA GLY A 109 7.87 -8.95 -13.00
C GLY A 109 9.06 -7.99 -12.86
N ARG A 110 8.98 -6.81 -13.48
CA ARG A 110 10.03 -5.79 -13.36
C ARG A 110 9.99 -5.33 -11.90
N HIS A 111 10.84 -5.89 -11.03
CA HIS A 111 10.89 -5.50 -9.62
C HIS A 111 11.21 -4.00 -9.52
N ARG A 112 10.16 -3.19 -9.41
CA ARG A 112 10.27 -1.76 -9.13
C ARG A 112 10.71 -1.61 -7.69
N ARG A 113 11.54 -0.59 -7.42
CA ARG A 113 11.98 -0.25 -6.08
C ARG A 113 10.75 0.08 -5.23
N ALA A 114 10.59 -0.60 -4.09
CA ALA A 114 9.54 -0.28 -3.12
C ALA A 114 9.61 1.20 -2.71
N ARG A 115 8.44 1.85 -2.59
CA ARG A 115 8.34 3.26 -2.18
C ARG A 115 8.29 3.40 -0.66
N SER A 116 7.97 2.32 0.05
CA SER A 116 7.78 2.30 1.50
C SER A 116 8.34 1.02 2.14
N PRO A 117 8.60 1.04 3.46
CA PRO A 117 8.97 -0.18 4.21
C PRO A 117 7.91 -1.28 4.15
N LEU A 118 6.63 -0.94 3.92
CA LEU A 118 5.58 -1.95 3.71
C LEU A 118 5.72 -2.59 2.33
N GLY A 119 6.06 -1.81 1.30
CA GLY A 119 6.37 -2.33 -0.03
C GLY A 119 7.54 -3.28 -0.05
N GLU A 120 8.61 -3.00 0.71
CA GLU A 120 9.74 -3.94 0.87
C GLU A 120 9.27 -5.30 1.43
N ARG A 121 8.34 -5.28 2.38
CA ARG A 121 7.74 -6.51 2.93
C ARG A 121 6.87 -7.24 1.92
N PHE A 122 6.11 -6.52 1.09
CA PHE A 122 5.34 -7.13 0.01
C PHE A 122 6.25 -7.74 -1.04
N LEU A 123 7.29 -7.03 -1.48
CA LEU A 123 8.30 -7.59 -2.39
C LEU A 123 8.87 -8.87 -1.81
N ARG A 124 9.32 -8.85 -0.54
CA ARG A 124 9.85 -10.05 0.14
C ARG A 124 8.83 -11.20 0.18
N ALA A 125 7.59 -10.92 0.56
CA ALA A 125 6.52 -11.92 0.60
C ALA A 125 6.22 -12.51 -0.79
N VAL A 126 6.36 -11.68 -1.83
CA VAL A 126 6.16 -12.01 -3.24
C VAL A 126 7.42 -12.56 -3.90
N THR A 127 8.60 -12.58 -3.27
CA THR A 127 9.85 -13.12 -3.86
C THR A 127 10.42 -14.33 -3.13
N GLU A 128 10.32 -14.35 -1.80
CA GLU A 128 10.93 -15.38 -0.96
C GLU A 128 9.89 -16.37 -0.42
N GLY A 129 8.62 -15.97 -0.41
CA GLY A 129 7.58 -16.64 0.34
C GLY A 129 7.83 -16.33 1.80
N ALA A 130 6.80 -16.36 2.65
CA ALA A 130 7.03 -16.19 4.07
C ALA A 130 7.87 -17.38 4.59
N THR A 131 9.20 -17.24 4.59
CA THR A 131 10.12 -18.20 5.19
C THR A 131 10.02 -18.06 6.70
N ILE A 132 9.69 -19.15 7.37
CA ILE A 132 9.85 -19.27 8.82
C ILE A 132 11.27 -19.76 9.04
N ASP A 133 12.13 -18.91 9.61
CA ASP A 133 13.28 -19.42 10.35
C ASP A 133 12.72 -19.90 11.69
N GLY A 134 12.98 -21.17 12.01
CA GLY A 134 12.43 -21.89 13.17
C GLY A 134 12.96 -21.42 14.51
#